data_AF-A0A973IUB3-F1
#
_entry.id   AF-A0A973IUB3-F1
#
_cell.length_a   1.000
_cell.length_b   1.000
_cell.length_c   1.000
_cell.angle_alpha   90.00
_cell.angle_beta   90.00
_cell.angle_gamma   90.00
#
_symmetry.space_group_name_H-M   'P 1'
#
loop_
_entity.id
_entity.type
_entity.pdbx_description
1 polymer ?
#
loop_
_entity_poly.entity_id
_entity_poly.type
_entity_poly.pdbx_seq_one_letter_code
_entity_poly.pdbx_strand_id
1 'polypeptide(L)' 'MALTKLERRSRIRMRIRKKISGTAERPRLSIFRSNKQIYVQVIDDLKGMTILSASSKDKQYEGKPGIKK' A
#
# COMPACT_ATOMS: atom_id res chain seq x y z
N MET A 1 -28.01 -1.64 -3.78
CA MET A 1 -27.06 -1.07 -4.77
C MET A 1 -25.70 -1.76 -4.63
N ALA A 2 -24.99 -1.97 -5.74
CA ALA A 2 -23.65 -2.55 -5.70
C ALA A 2 -22.66 -1.53 -5.11
N LEU A 3 -21.79 -1.99 -4.19
CA LEU A 3 -20.75 -1.16 -3.59
C LEU A 3 -19.77 -0.67 -4.66
N THR A 4 -19.35 0.58 -4.55
CA THR A 4 -18.29 1.15 -5.39
C THR A 4 -16.96 0.42 -5.15
N LYS A 5 -16.08 0.48 -6.14
CA LYS A 5 -14.73 -0.12 -6.06
C LYS A 5 -13.95 0.37 -4.83
N LEU A 6 -14.12 1.63 -4.44
CA LEU A 6 -13.45 2.23 -3.29
C LEU A 6 -13.98 1.66 -1.97
N GLU A 7 -15.31 1.60 -1.81
CA GLU A 7 -15.94 1.05 -0.60
C GLU A 7 -15.57 -0.41 -0.38
N ARG A 8 -15.58 -1.22 -1.46
CA ARG A 8 -15.14 -2.61 -1.41
C ARG A 8 -13.69 -2.73 -0.93
N ARG A 9 -12.80 -1.87 -1.44
CA ARG A 9 -11.38 -1.86 -1.07
C ARG A 9 -11.19 -1.49 0.40
N SER A 10 -11.89 -0.47 0.89
CA SER A 10 -11.84 -0.06 2.30
C SER A 10 -12.32 -1.17 3.23
N ARG A 11 -13.41 -1.86 2.87
CA ARG A 11 -13.93 -3.00 3.65
C ARG A 11 -12.92 -4.16 3.74
N ILE A 12 -12.28 -4.51 2.62
CA ILE A 12 -11.23 -5.55 2.60
C ILE A 12 -10.04 -5.12 3.44
N ARG A 13 -9.56 -3.87 3.31
CA ARG A 13 -8.46 -3.35 4.13
C ARG A 13 -8.76 -3.44 5.61
N MET A 14 -9.96 -3.04 6.03
CA MET A 14 -10.38 -3.11 7.43
C MET A 14 -10.39 -4.55 7.94
N ARG A 15 -10.90 -5.49 7.13
CA ARG A 15 -10.89 -6.93 7.47
C ARG A 15 -9.47 -7.47 7.63
N ILE A 16 -8.55 -7.09 6.75
CA ILE A 16 -7.15 -7.53 6.83
C ILE A 16 -6.48 -6.94 8.08
N ARG A 17 -6.70 -5.66 8.37
CA ARG A 17 -6.16 -4.97 9.55
C ARG A 17 -6.69 -5.52 10.89
N LYS A 18 -7.82 -6.22 10.91
CA LYS A 18 -8.28 -6.94 12.11
C LYS A 18 -7.38 -8.12 12.49
N LYS A 19 -6.64 -8.69 11.53
CA LYS A 19 -5.74 -9.84 11.75
C LYS A 19 -4.27 -9.47 11.68
N ILE A 20 -3.92 -8.46 10.89
CA ILE A 20 -2.54 -8.05 10.62
C ILE A 20 -2.31 -6.66 11.21
N SER A 21 -1.50 -6.61 12.25
CA SER A 21 -0.91 -5.40 12.83
C SER A 21 0.61 -5.45 12.67
N GLY A 22 1.23 -4.29 12.51
CA GLY A 22 2.69 -4.13 12.44
C GLY A 22 3.26 -3.70 13.78
N THR A 23 4.35 -4.32 14.20
CA THR A 23 5.17 -3.91 15.35
C THR A 23 6.54 -3.42 14.88
N ALA A 24 7.36 -2.87 15.78
CA ALA A 24 8.70 -2.41 15.44
C ALA A 24 9.60 -3.52 14.86
N GLU A 25 9.50 -4.74 15.39
CA GLU A 25 10.25 -5.91 14.88
C GLU A 25 9.68 -6.45 13.56
N ARG A 26 8.35 -6.38 13.40
CA ARG A 26 7.65 -6.86 12.20
C ARG A 26 6.67 -5.80 11.70
N PRO A 27 7.16 -4.78 10.99
CA PRO A 27 6.33 -3.67 10.56
C PRO A 27 5.36 -4.10 9.45
N ARG A 28 4.23 -3.39 9.36
CA ARG A 28 3.18 -3.67 8.38
C ARG A 28 3.47 -2.97 7.07
N LEU A 29 3.54 -3.74 5.99
CA LEU A 29 3.67 -3.21 4.63
C LEU A 29 2.27 -2.92 4.04
N SER A 30 2.05 -1.66 3.63
CA SER A 30 0.82 -1.18 2.99
C SER A 30 1.09 -0.81 1.53
N ILE A 31 0.36 -1.44 0.60
CA ILE A 31 0.47 -1.18 -0.84
C ILE A 31 -0.78 -0.45 -1.35
N PHE A 32 -0.56 0.66 -2.03
CA PHE A 32 -1.58 1.34 -2.82
C PHE A 32 -1.24 1.26 -4.31
N ARG A 33 -2.06 0.50 -5.05
CA ARG A 33 -2.03 0.46 -6.51
C ARG A 33 -3.09 1.38 -7.10
N SER A 34 -2.65 2.31 -7.94
CA SER A 34 -3.48 3.13 -8.83
C SER A 34 -3.51 2.54 -10.24
N ASN A 35 -4.12 3.24 -11.20
CA ASN A 35 -4.11 2.79 -12.60
C ASN A 35 -2.73 2.93 -13.26
N LYS A 36 -1.88 3.85 -12.78
CA LYS A 36 -0.60 4.20 -13.43
C LYS A 36 0.62 3.92 -12.57
N GLN A 37 0.47 3.96 -11.24
CA GLN A 37 1.57 3.98 -10.29
C GLN A 37 1.28 3.11 -9.08
N ILE A 38 2.34 2.65 -8.41
CA ILE A 38 2.29 1.87 -7.17
C ILE A 38 3.05 2.63 -6.09
N TYR A 39 2.46 2.67 -4.90
CA TYR A 39 3.03 3.28 -3.70
C TYR A 39 3.06 2.24 -2.59
N VAL A 40 4.16 2.19 -1.85
CA VAL A 40 4.38 1.25 -0.75
C VAL A 40 4.84 2.03 0.48
N GLN A 41 4.33 1.64 1.64
CA GLN A 41 4.72 2.19 2.94
C GLN A 41 4.94 1.04 3.93
N VAL A 42 6.01 1.14 4.71
CA VAL A 42 6.31 0.24 5.83
C VAL A 42 6.00 1.02 7.12
N ILE A 43 5.03 0.53 7.89
CA ILE A 43 4.42 1.26 9.00
C ILE A 43 4.57 0.45 10.28
N ASP A 44 4.97 1.12 11.37
CA ASP A 44 4.82 0.61 12.74
C ASP A 44 3.48 1.10 13.29
N ASP A 45 2.53 0.18 13.53
CA ASP A 45 1.19 0.54 13.98
C ASP A 45 1.16 0.94 15.46
N LEU A 46 2.16 0.57 16.27
CA LEU A 46 2.25 0.96 17.70
C LEU A 46 2.62 2.43 17.85
N LYS A 47 3.63 2.87 17.10
CA LYS A 47 4.08 4.28 17.07
C LYS A 47 3.27 5.13 16.10
N GLY A 48 2.49 4.53 15.21
CA GLY A 48 1.77 5.21 14.14
C GLY A 48 2.69 5.87 13.11
N MET A 49 3.95 5.44 13.04
CA MET A 49 4.98 6.08 12.22
C MET A 49 5.29 5.24 10.98
N THR A 50 5.45 5.91 9.84
CA THR A 50 5.97 5.26 8.62
C THR A 50 7.48 5.25 8.69
N ILE A 51 8.09 4.07 8.65
CA ILE A 51 9.53 3.87 8.74
C ILE A 51 10.16 4.11 7.37
N LEU A 52 9.55 3.56 6.32
CA LEU A 52 10.02 3.65 4.94
C LEU A 52 8.85 3.82 3.98
N SER A 53 9.09 4.55 2.90
CA SER A 53 8.17 4.66 1.77
C SER A 53 8.93 4.50 0.46
N ALA A 54 8.25 3.94 -0.54
CA ALA A 54 8.78 3.79 -1.88
C ALA A 54 7.65 3.91 -2.90
N SER A 55 7.94 4.52 -4.04
CA SER A 55 7.01 4.70 -5.14
C SER A 55 7.66 4.41 -6.49
N SER A 56 6.85 3.91 -7.42
CA SER A 56 7.25 3.81 -8.84
C SER A 56 7.45 5.18 -9.52
N LYS A 57 7.11 6.29 -8.86
CA LYS A 57 7.39 7.65 -9.34
C LYS A 57 8.72 8.22 -8.81
N ASP A 58 9.41 7.52 -7.92
CA ASP A 58 10.64 8.03 -7.34
C ASP A 58 11.73 8.14 -8.42
N LYS A 59 12.44 9.28 -8.45
CA LYS A 59 13.43 9.64 -9.48
C LYS A 59 14.52 8.58 -9.72
N GLN A 60 14.78 7.73 -8.73
CA GLN A 60 15.77 6.66 -8.83
C GLN A 60 15.29 5.46 -9.67
N TYR A 61 13.98 5.37 -9.94
CA TYR A 61 13.34 4.27 -10.65
C TYR A 61 12.55 4.77 -11.86
N GLU A 62 13.18 5.53 -12.76
CA GLU A 62 12.66 5.74 -14.11
C GLU A 62 12.80 4.42 -14.92
N GLY A 63 11.96 3.45 -14.57
CA GLY A 63 11.81 2.21 -15.32
C GLY A 63 11.10 2.49 -16.65
N LYS A 64 11.71 2.04 -17.75
CA LYS A 64 11.16 2.10 -19.11
C LYS A 64 9.67 1.69 -19.12
N PRO A 65 8.81 2.37 -19.90
CA PRO A 65 7.37 2.11 -19.91
C PRO A 65 7.10 0.62 -20.17
N GLY A 66 6.29 0.02 -19.30
CA GLY A 66 6.06 -1.42 -19.25
C GLY A 66 5.61 -2.03 -20.58
N ILE A 67 5.98 -3.31 -20.77
CA ILE A 67 5.65 -4.16 -21.91
C ILE A 67 4.16 -4.03 -22.24
N LYS A 68 3.86 -3.56 -23.46
CA LYS A 68 2.52 -3.63 -24.04
C LYS A 68 2.18 -5.10 -24.22
N LYS A 69 1.14 -5.58 -23.52
CA LYS A 69 0.45 -6.82 -23.87
C LYS A 69 -0.54 -6.53 -24.98
#